data_AF-A0A535A625-F1
#
_entry.id   AF-A0A535A625-F1
#
_cell.length_a   1.000
_cell.length_b   1.000
_cell.length_c   1.000
_cell.angle_alpha   90.00
_cell.angle_beta   90.00
_cell.angle_gamma   90.00
#
_symmetry.space_group_name_H-M   'P 1'
#
loop_
_entity.id
_entity.type
_entity.pdbx_description
1 polymer ?
#
loop_
_entity_poly.entity_id
_entity_poly.type
_entity_poly.pdbx_seq_one_letter_code
_entity_poly.pdbx_strand_id
1 'polypeptide(L)'
;MSRNGSFVVPATIVMILVLCVTPAHAYTDPGTGALIWQMLLAASVGVMFYARRMVSWVRGLMNRRPAAGAAGPLSARAEGESPEAGR
;
A
#
# COMPACT_ATOMS: atom_id res chain seq x y z
N MET A 1 51.07 -5.80 26.34
CA MET A 1 49.93 -6.36 25.57
C MET A 1 49.46 -5.32 24.56
N SER A 2 49.69 -5.54 23.27
CA SER A 2 49.46 -4.54 22.23
C SER A 2 47.98 -4.52 21.81
N ARG A 3 47.27 -3.42 22.08
CA ARG A 3 45.81 -3.20 21.79
C ARG A 3 45.51 -2.99 20.29
N ASN A 4 46.39 -3.46 19.41
CA ASN A 4 46.36 -3.13 17.98
C ASN A 4 45.28 -3.93 17.23
N GLY A 5 44.90 -5.11 17.73
CA GLY A 5 43.91 -5.99 17.09
C GLY A 5 42.52 -5.38 16.94
N SER A 6 42.13 -4.47 17.85
CA SER A 6 40.79 -3.83 17.82
C SER A 6 40.59 -2.90 16.62
N PHE A 7 41.67 -2.34 16.05
CA PHE A 7 41.60 -1.49 14.86
C PHE A 7 41.89 -2.25 13.57
N VAL A 8 42.65 -3.35 13.65
CA VAL A 8 42.99 -4.18 12.48
C VAL A 8 41.74 -4.86 11.92
N VAL A 9 40.83 -5.35 12.76
CA VAL A 9 39.59 -6.00 12.30
C VAL A 9 38.65 -5.02 11.56
N PRO A 10 38.27 -3.85 12.11
CA PRO A 10 37.46 -2.91 11.36
C PRO A 10 38.20 -2.34 10.14
N ALA A 11 39.52 -2.09 10.23
CA ALA A 11 40.29 -1.61 9.08
C ALA A 11 40.35 -2.64 7.95
N THR A 12 40.51 -3.93 8.25
CA THR A 12 40.48 -5.00 7.25
C THR A 12 39.09 -5.19 6.65
N ILE A 13 38.02 -5.09 7.46
CA ILE A 13 36.64 -5.10 6.95
C ILE A 13 36.40 -3.92 6.00
N VAL A 14 36.79 -2.70 6.39
CA VAL A 14 36.65 -1.50 5.54
C VAL A 14 37.49 -1.64 4.27
N MET A 15 38.72 -2.14 4.37
CA MET A 15 39.59 -2.41 3.22
C MET A 15 38.94 -3.40 2.25
N ILE A 16 38.38 -4.52 2.75
CA ILE A 16 37.68 -5.51 1.94
C ILE A 16 36.45 -4.88 1.26
N LEU A 17 35.67 -4.06 1.98
CA LEU A 17 34.50 -3.38 1.40
C LEU A 17 34.88 -2.39 0.29
N VAL A 18 35.99 -1.66 0.46
CA VAL A 18 36.50 -0.73 -0.57
C VAL A 18 37.04 -1.51 -1.78
N LEU A 19 37.71 -2.65 -1.57
CA LEU A 19 38.25 -3.47 -2.66
C LEU A 19 37.16 -4.28 -3.39
N CYS A 20 36.06 -4.62 -2.70
CA CYS A 20 34.88 -5.27 -3.26
C CYS A 20 33.84 -4.27 -3.78
N VAL A 21 34.16 -2.98 -3.90
CA VAL A 21 33.29 -2.02 -4.58
C VAL A 21 33.28 -2.34 -6.08
N THR A 22 32.42 -3.28 -6.47
CA THR A 22 32.09 -3.49 -7.87
C THR A 22 31.50 -2.18 -8.41
N PRO A 23 31.85 -1.73 -9.63
CA PRO A 23 31.12 -0.64 -10.25
C PRO A 23 29.63 -1.01 -10.20
N ALA A 24 28.83 -0.17 -9.55
CA ALA A 24 27.39 -0.34 -9.55
C ALA A 24 26.93 -0.13 -10.99
N HIS A 25 26.90 -1.20 -11.77
CA HIS A 25 26.17 -1.30 -13.04
C HIS A 25 24.66 -1.27 -12.75
N ALA A 26 24.21 -0.28 -11.97
CA ALA A 26 22.81 -0.03 -11.79
C ALA A 26 22.30 0.53 -13.12
N TYR A 27 21.46 -0.27 -13.79
CA TYR A 27 20.53 0.17 -14.81
C TYR A 27 20.99 0.21 -16.27
N THR A 28 21.92 -0.66 -16.67
CA THR A 28 22.36 -0.75 -18.08
C THR A 28 22.39 -2.18 -18.64
N ASP A 29 21.45 -3.02 -18.24
CA ASP A 29 21.02 -4.09 -19.14
C ASP A 29 19.97 -3.44 -20.07
N PRO A 30 20.16 -3.42 -21.41
CA PRO A 30 19.27 -2.71 -22.34
C PRO A 30 17.79 -3.18 -22.25
N GLY A 31 17.53 -4.33 -21.64
CA GLY A 31 16.19 -4.87 -21.37
C GLY A 31 15.53 -4.40 -20.07
N THR A 32 16.29 -4.04 -19.03
CA THR A 32 15.72 -3.73 -17.69
C THR A 32 15.03 -2.37 -17.68
N GLY A 33 15.59 -1.38 -18.37
CA GLY A 33 14.92 -0.09 -18.60
C GLY A 33 13.68 -0.20 -19.49
N ALA A 34 13.72 -1.11 -20.47
CA ALA A 34 12.57 -1.40 -21.32
C ALA A 34 11.43 -2.07 -20.54
N LEU A 35 11.72 -2.91 -19.55
CA LEU A 35 10.71 -3.54 -18.69
C LEU A 35 9.89 -2.51 -17.89
N ILE A 36 10.52 -1.48 -17.33
CA ILE A 36 9.78 -0.42 -16.63
C ILE A 36 8.83 0.29 -17.60
N TRP A 37 9.31 0.63 -18.79
CA TRP A 37 8.45 1.24 -19.82
C TRP A 37 7.33 0.32 -20.28
N GLN A 38 7.59 -0.98 -20.44
CA GLN A 38 6.57 -1.97 -20.78
C GLN A 38 5.50 -2.06 -19.70
N MET A 39 5.88 -2.12 -18.42
CA MET A 39 4.93 -2.17 -17.30
C MET A 39 4.09 -0.88 -17.21
N LEU A 40 4.72 0.28 -17.40
CA LEU A 40 4.04 1.58 -17.35
C LEU A 40 3.04 1.74 -18.50
N LEU A 41 3.43 1.35 -19.71
CA LEU A 41 2.55 1.40 -20.89
C LEU A 41 1.42 0.39 -20.78
N ALA A 42 1.70 -0.85 -20.36
CA ALA A 42 0.69 -1.88 -20.14
C ALA A 42 -0.34 -1.45 -19.07
N ALA A 43 0.13 -0.89 -17.95
CA ALA A 43 -0.75 -0.34 -16.92
C ALA A 43 -1.60 0.82 -17.47
N SER A 44 -1.00 1.74 -18.22
CA SER A 44 -1.69 2.90 -18.80
C SER A 44 -2.79 2.49 -19.79
N VAL A 45 -2.48 1.55 -20.69
CA VAL A 45 -3.46 1.01 -21.66
C VAL A 45 -4.57 0.23 -20.93
N GLY A 46 -4.21 -0.59 -19.95
CA GLY A 46 -5.18 -1.32 -19.13
C GLY A 46 -6.13 -0.37 -18.39
N VAL A 47 -5.60 0.70 -17.79
CA VAL A 47 -6.38 1.74 -17.13
C VAL A 47 -7.25 2.50 -18.13
N MET A 48 -6.75 2.88 -19.30
CA MET A 48 -7.55 3.57 -20.33
C MET A 48 -8.74 2.72 -20.80
N PHE A 49 -8.53 1.42 -21.01
CA PHE A 49 -9.59 0.51 -21.45
C PHE A 49 -10.67 0.33 -20.38
N TYR A 50 -10.28 0.28 -19.11
CA TYR A 50 -11.19 0.12 -17.98
C TYR A 50 -11.54 1.43 -17.26
N ALA A 51 -11.13 2.59 -17.77
CA ALA A 51 -11.19 3.86 -17.04
C ALA A 51 -12.61 4.17 -16.56
N ARG A 52 -13.61 4.01 -17.44
CA ARG A 52 -15.02 4.28 -17.10
C ARG A 52 -15.55 3.35 -16.00
N ARG A 53 -15.16 2.06 -16.06
CA ARG A 53 -15.57 1.01 -15.11
C ARG A 53 -14.83 1.15 -13.76
N MET A 54 -13.54 1.47 -13.81
CA MET A 54 -12.69 1.73 -12.65
C MET A 54 -13.17 2.98 -11.90
N VAL A 55 -13.41 4.08 -12.60
CA VAL A 55 -13.88 5.33 -11.98
C VAL A 55 -15.22 5.15 -11.27
N SER A 56 -16.17 4.43 -11.89
CA SER A 56 -17.47 4.17 -11.26
C SER A 56 -17.36 3.28 -10.01
N TRP A 57 -16.48 2.28 -10.05
CA TRP A 57 -16.21 1.40 -8.92
C TRP A 57 -15.49 2.12 -7.78
N VAL A 58 -14.44 2.90 -8.07
CA VAL A 58 -13.71 3.70 -7.09
C VAL A 58 -14.63 4.73 -6.43
N ARG A 59 -15.47 5.41 -7.22
CA ARG A 59 -16.50 6.32 -6.67
C ARG A 59 -17.51 5.59 -5.77
N GLY A 60 -17.93 4.39 -6.15
CA GLY A 60 -18.81 3.56 -5.33
C GLY A 60 -18.16 3.10 -4.02
N LEU A 61 -16.84 2.85 -4.03
CA LEU A 61 -16.08 2.53 -2.83
C LEU A 61 -15.94 3.74 -1.90
N MET A 62 -15.69 4.93 -2.47
CA MET A 62 -15.57 6.19 -1.72
C MET A 62 -16.91 6.66 -1.15
N ASN A 63 -18.02 6.40 -1.84
CA ASN A 63 -19.37 6.75 -1.40
C ASN A 63 -20.02 5.69 -0.51
N ARG A 64 -19.28 4.66 -0.08
CA ARG A 64 -19.75 3.78 1.00
C ARG A 64 -19.77 4.60 2.28
N ARG A 65 -20.88 5.29 2.52
CA ARG A 65 -21.21 5.79 3.86
C ARG A 65 -21.12 4.59 4.80
N PRO A 66 -20.46 4.71 5.97
CA PRO A 66 -20.66 3.77 7.05
C PRO A 66 -22.15 3.58 7.18
N ALA A 67 -22.63 2.35 7.12
CA ALA A 67 -24.02 2.05 7.32
C ALA A 67 -24.37 2.57 8.71
N ALA A 68 -24.91 3.79 8.78
CA ALA A 68 -25.67 4.32 9.90
C ALA A 68 -27.02 3.58 9.94
N GLY A 69 -26.90 2.24 9.96
CA GLY A 69 -27.95 1.23 10.00
C GLY A 69 -27.70 0.24 11.13
N ALA A 70 -26.72 0.50 12.01
CA ALA A 70 -26.68 -0.09 13.35
C ALA A 70 -27.66 0.61 14.33
N ALA A 71 -28.62 1.39 13.81
CA ALA A 71 -29.68 2.04 14.56
C ALA A 71 -31.00 2.00 13.76
N GLY A 72 -31.50 0.80 13.48
CA GLY A 72 -32.93 0.59 13.24
C GLY A 72 -33.41 -0.51 14.20
N PRO A 73 -34.72 -0.75 14.40
CA PRO A 73 -35.87 0.15 14.57
C PRO A 73 -36.41 0.06 16.02
N LEU A 74 -35.55 -0.22 17.01
CA LEU A 74 -35.97 -0.45 18.40
C LEU A 74 -36.43 0.82 19.15
N SER A 75 -35.98 2.01 18.74
CA SER A 75 -36.45 3.28 19.34
C SER A 75 -37.87 3.65 18.94
N ALA A 76 -38.33 3.23 17.75
CA ALA A 76 -39.71 3.47 17.29
C ALA A 76 -40.74 2.53 17.97
N ARG A 77 -40.28 1.46 18.63
CA ARG A 77 -41.13 0.53 19.37
C ARG A 77 -41.30 0.94 20.84
N ALA A 78 -40.43 1.78 21.38
CA ALA A 78 -40.44 2.18 22.78
C ALA A 78 -41.41 3.35 23.10
N GLU A 79 -41.91 4.09 22.11
CA GLU A 79 -42.89 5.16 22.30
C GLU A 79 -44.36 4.72 22.08
N GLY A 80 -44.60 3.47 21.66
CA GLY A 80 -45.95 2.99 21.32
C GLY A 80 -46.62 2.10 22.37
N GLU A 81 -45.94 1.73 23.45
CA GLU A 81 -46.50 0.83 24.48
C GLU A 81 -47.04 1.64 25.66
N SER A 82 -48.13 2.36 25.41
CA SER A 82 -49.07 2.75 26.46
C SER A 82 -50.51 2.49 26.00
N PRO A 83 -51.07 1.31 26.28
CA PRO A 83 -52.49 1.15 26.56
C PRO A 83 -52.66 1.20 28.09
N GLU A 84 -53.32 2.18 28.72
CA GLU A 84 -54.68 2.66 28.46
C GLU A 84 -55.60 1.49 28.02
N ALA A 85 -55.55 0.40 28.79
CA ALA A 85 -56.63 -0.59 28.86
C ALA A 85 -57.57 -0.19 30.01
N GLY A 86 -58.41 0.81 29.77
CA GLY A 86 -59.60 1.08 30.57
C GLY A 86 -60.79 0.28 30.04
N ARG A 87 -61.26 -0.70 30.82
CA ARG A 87 -62.69 -1.01 31.09
C ARG A 87 -62.83 -2.26 31.95
#